data_AF-A0A074S162-F1
#
_entry.id   AF-A0A074S162-F1
#
_cell.length_a   1.000
_cell.length_b   1.000
_cell.length_c   1.000
_cell.angle_alpha   90.00
_cell.angle_beta   90.00
_cell.angle_gamma   90.00
#
_symmetry.space_group_name_H-M   'P 1'
#
loop_
_entity.id
_entity.type
_entity.pdbx_description
1 polymer ?
#
loop_
_entity_poly.entity_id
_entity_poly.type
_entity_poly.pdbx_seq_one_letter_code
_entity_poly.pdbx_strand_id
1 'polypeptide(L)'
;MHPLSFKSILGTFGFLGAVIAQSYVEPPTFLGQLSRPVVPYTFRPTKVHSTNGKVANAEGLVQHSGPSGRNGTFPSTILSPNSSIILDFTLDVGGYPVFDFASGASGDGATIRYTVSESLAALEPGVGDGFPYKGNPGARFRSEVIPVSGWGGRWIGTGIQGAQRFIQIEHVAGTVDVSINEVGFQAATDVTPIADLPGSFNSSDEYLNELLATGARTVQLGCTNKGSLTPAWHASAIGTLIESKNVAIHQKGQNWGQIDFSLSLYIIGGSTFTVNKGSQYAPDPGATEFFLTVGNNGTGTFSRYSGSSIDLPSGALTTGKWHSVKFSVRGDSNATMTVSIDGVEMGSTPYDDISSAGPLGLSAGTDTAVIVKDLLVQDTNGTTLYFNSLTSQSALGDFATGTNYYGACFDGAKRDRIVWAGDFSIFGPTIFYSTANIEAVAGSLLLFTGVQDTQGQISSAVPASMVPSEVPTNDWESGNFYSLM
;
A
#
# COMPACT_ATOMS: atom_id res chain seq x y z
N MET A 1 57.12 21.35 5.45
CA MET A 1 57.05 19.93 5.87
C MET A 1 55.58 19.59 6.11
N HIS A 2 55.09 18.54 5.45
CA HIS A 2 53.75 17.94 5.58
C HIS A 2 53.44 17.46 7.03
N PRO A 3 52.19 17.04 7.38
CA PRO A 3 51.08 16.64 6.50
C PRO A 3 49.66 17.17 6.85
N LEU A 4 48.76 16.87 5.91
CA LEU A 4 47.31 17.06 5.90
C LEU A 4 46.59 16.23 6.99
N SER A 5 45.49 16.79 7.53
CA SER A 5 44.47 16.04 8.28
C SER A 5 43.12 16.26 7.59
N PHE A 6 42.58 15.19 6.99
CA PHE A 6 41.19 15.08 6.60
C PHE A 6 40.34 14.96 7.88
N LYS A 7 39.45 15.92 8.13
CA LYS A 7 38.34 15.75 9.07
C LYS A 7 37.04 15.71 8.29
N SER A 8 36.33 14.60 8.44
CA SER A 8 34.98 14.37 7.92
C SER A 8 34.02 15.43 8.44
N ILE A 9 33.30 16.07 7.52
CA ILE A 9 32.14 16.90 7.83
C ILE A 9 30.98 15.96 8.11
N LEU A 10 30.80 15.56 9.39
CA LEU A 10 29.50 15.14 9.88
C LEU A 10 28.73 16.42 10.20
N GLY A 11 27.81 16.79 9.30
CA GLY A 11 26.84 17.83 9.54
C GLY A 11 25.86 17.38 10.62
N THR A 12 25.89 18.07 11.74
CA THR A 12 24.98 17.95 12.87
C THR A 12 23.57 18.37 12.43
N PHE A 13 22.69 17.42 12.10
CA PHE A 13 21.25 17.68 12.03
C PHE A 13 20.70 17.76 13.45
N GLY A 14 20.71 18.96 14.02
CA GLY A 14 19.93 19.27 15.22
C GLY A 14 18.46 19.30 14.85
N PHE A 15 17.74 18.21 15.16
CA PHE A 15 16.28 18.23 15.20
C PHE A 15 15.84 19.17 16.31
N LEU A 16 15.42 20.38 15.93
CA LEU A 16 14.62 21.24 16.78
C LEU A 16 13.26 20.53 16.94
N GLY A 17 13.07 19.91 18.11
CA GLY A 17 11.84 19.24 18.49
C GLY A 17 10.68 20.24 18.61
N ALA A 18 9.99 20.47 17.49
CA ALA A 18 8.57 20.73 17.55
C ALA A 18 7.91 19.37 17.79
N VAL A 19 7.46 19.15 19.03
CA VAL A 19 6.52 18.08 19.37
C VAL A 19 5.23 18.37 18.59
N ILE A 20 5.18 17.93 17.34
CA ILE A 20 3.92 17.55 16.74
C ILE A 20 3.59 16.26 17.48
N ALA A 21 2.77 16.37 18.52
CA ALA A 21 2.00 15.22 18.96
C ALA A 21 1.31 14.71 17.69
N GLN A 22 1.83 13.62 17.11
CA GLN A 22 1.01 12.76 16.27
C GLN A 22 -0.07 12.29 17.22
N SER A 23 -1.16 13.06 17.30
CA SER A 23 -2.41 12.57 17.81
C SER A 23 -2.65 11.29 17.02
N TYR A 24 -2.56 10.17 17.71
CA TYR A 24 -3.09 8.91 17.23
C TYR A 24 -4.56 9.19 16.91
N VAL A 25 -4.82 9.48 15.64
CA VAL A 25 -6.18 9.51 15.11
C VAL A 25 -6.53 8.05 15.04
N GLU A 26 -7.39 7.58 15.94
CA GLU A 26 -8.07 6.32 15.71
C GLU A 26 -8.59 6.37 14.26
N PRO A 27 -8.23 5.39 13.40
CA PRO A 27 -8.76 5.36 12.06
C PRO A 27 -10.29 5.46 12.17
N PRO A 28 -10.93 6.40 11.44
CA PRO A 28 -12.34 6.69 11.61
C PRO A 28 -13.14 5.40 11.56
N THR A 29 -14.01 5.20 12.55
CA THR A 29 -14.96 4.10 12.53
C THR A 29 -15.85 4.30 11.30
N PHE A 30 -15.64 3.48 10.27
CA PHE A 30 -16.31 3.62 8.99
C PHE A 30 -17.82 3.35 9.16
N LEU A 31 -18.64 4.33 8.80
CA LEU A 31 -20.08 4.15 8.63
C LEU A 31 -20.31 3.12 7.52
N GLY A 32 -20.57 1.87 7.90
CA GLY A 32 -20.78 0.74 6.98
C GLY A 32 -19.89 -0.47 7.20
N GLN A 33 -19.00 -0.47 8.20
CA GLN A 33 -18.24 -1.66 8.55
C GLN A 33 -19.22 -2.75 9.04
N LEU A 34 -19.42 -3.79 8.23
CA LEU A 34 -19.88 -5.07 8.78
C LEU A 34 -18.89 -5.44 9.88
N SER A 35 -19.41 -5.64 11.09
CA SER A 35 -18.67 -6.03 12.28
C SER A 35 -17.60 -7.07 11.90
N ARG A 36 -16.32 -6.70 12.03
CA ARG A 36 -15.21 -7.65 11.87
C ARG A 36 -15.53 -8.86 12.76
N PRO A 37 -15.32 -10.11 12.29
CA PRO A 37 -15.62 -11.27 13.09
C PRO A 37 -14.90 -11.19 14.44
N VAL A 38 -15.64 -11.63 15.46
CA VAL A 38 -15.25 -11.69 16.87
C VAL A 38 -13.91 -12.41 17.01
N VAL A 39 -12.93 -11.70 17.59
CA VAL A 39 -11.51 -12.05 17.80
C VAL A 39 -10.81 -12.55 16.51
N PRO A 40 -10.17 -11.66 15.74
CA PRO A 40 -9.43 -12.09 14.57
C PRO A 40 -8.23 -12.94 15.02
N TYR A 41 -8.03 -14.09 14.36
CA TYR A 41 -6.89 -14.95 14.63
C TYR A 41 -5.58 -14.21 14.31
N THR A 42 -4.58 -14.33 15.19
CA THR A 42 -3.23 -13.81 14.94
C THR A 42 -2.30 -14.96 14.58
N PHE A 43 -1.66 -14.89 13.42
CA PHE A 43 -0.45 -15.68 13.15
C PHE A 43 0.66 -15.19 14.05
N ARG A 44 1.25 -16.07 14.87
CA ARG A 44 2.38 -15.75 15.74
C ARG A 44 3.64 -16.50 15.30
N PRO A 45 4.84 -15.94 15.55
CA PRO A 45 6.08 -16.62 15.24
C PRO A 45 6.19 -17.94 15.97
N THR A 46 6.85 -18.90 15.34
CA THR A 46 7.03 -20.26 15.86
C THR A 46 8.45 -20.53 16.33
N LYS A 47 9.41 -19.66 15.97
CA LYS A 47 10.82 -19.77 16.33
C LYS A 47 11.46 -18.40 16.44
N VAL A 48 12.40 -18.26 17.37
CA VAL A 48 13.43 -17.22 17.29
C VAL A 48 14.47 -17.68 16.27
N HIS A 49 14.72 -16.89 15.24
CA HIS A 49 15.76 -17.18 14.25
C HIS A 49 17.12 -16.70 14.75
N SER A 50 17.20 -15.43 15.18
CA SER A 50 18.42 -14.85 15.73
C SER A 50 18.13 -13.61 16.57
N THR A 51 19.11 -13.21 17.39
CA THR A 51 19.09 -11.96 18.16
C THR A 51 20.40 -11.23 17.95
N ASN A 52 20.36 -9.91 17.97
CA ASN A 52 21.54 -9.04 18.02
C ASN A 52 21.43 -8.06 19.19
N GLY A 53 22.54 -7.78 19.86
CA GLY A 53 22.55 -6.97 21.07
C GLY A 53 21.88 -7.68 22.26
N LYS A 54 21.37 -6.89 23.22
CA LYS A 54 20.78 -7.41 24.46
C LYS A 54 19.27 -7.59 24.31
N VAL A 55 18.84 -8.83 24.12
CA VAL A 55 17.43 -9.24 24.11
C VAL A 55 17.19 -10.23 25.25
N ALA A 56 16.30 -9.91 26.19
CA ALA A 56 15.95 -10.80 27.29
C ALA A 56 14.63 -11.53 27.00
N ASN A 57 14.60 -12.83 27.31
CA ASN A 57 13.46 -13.71 27.09
C ASN A 57 12.95 -13.70 25.63
N ALA A 58 13.84 -13.89 24.65
CA ALA A 58 13.51 -13.87 23.22
C ALA A 58 12.36 -14.83 22.84
N GLU A 59 12.30 -16.00 23.48
CA GLU A 59 11.24 -17.00 23.30
C GLU A 59 9.86 -16.53 23.78
N GLY A 60 9.78 -15.39 24.48
CA GLY A 60 8.51 -14.82 24.94
C GLY A 60 7.53 -14.48 23.81
N LEU A 61 8.04 -14.24 22.60
CA LEU A 61 7.23 -13.92 21.41
C LEU A 61 6.87 -15.13 20.54
N VAL A 62 7.28 -16.34 20.96
CA VAL A 62 7.11 -17.56 20.15
C VAL A 62 5.96 -18.41 20.67
N GLN A 63 5.17 -18.98 19.74
CA GLN A 63 4.13 -19.97 20.03
C GLN A 63 4.20 -21.13 19.04
N HIS A 64 4.03 -22.36 19.53
CA HIS A 64 4.24 -23.59 18.76
C HIS A 64 3.20 -23.91 17.67
N SER A 65 2.12 -23.13 17.52
CA SER A 65 1.06 -23.49 16.58
C SER A 65 0.29 -22.28 16.05
N GLY A 66 0.31 -22.15 14.72
CA GLY A 66 -0.77 -21.60 13.89
C GLY A 66 -1.37 -20.23 14.25
N PRO A 67 -2.38 -19.80 13.48
CA PRO A 67 -3.23 -18.69 13.85
C PRO A 67 -4.04 -19.07 15.09
N SER A 68 -4.00 -18.28 16.16
CA SER A 68 -4.80 -18.54 17.38
C SER A 68 -5.45 -17.28 17.93
N GLY A 69 -6.60 -17.47 18.60
CA GLY A 69 -7.24 -16.41 19.37
C GLY A 69 -6.34 -15.91 20.51
N ARG A 70 -6.68 -14.74 21.08
CA ARG A 70 -5.94 -14.13 22.19
C ARG A 70 -6.51 -14.58 23.53
N ASN A 71 -6.10 -15.75 24.00
CA ASN A 71 -6.48 -16.28 25.31
C ASN A 71 -5.25 -16.50 26.19
N GLY A 72 -5.32 -16.10 27.46
CA GLY A 72 -4.26 -16.30 28.45
C GLY A 72 -3.27 -15.14 28.59
N THR A 73 -2.22 -15.36 29.38
CA THR A 73 -1.14 -14.41 29.63
C THR A 73 0.01 -14.69 28.67
N PHE A 74 0.51 -13.65 28.01
CA PHE A 74 1.67 -13.76 27.11
C PHE A 74 2.96 -13.39 27.85
N PRO A 75 4.02 -14.19 27.76
CA PRO A 75 5.33 -13.80 28.28
C PRO A 75 5.89 -12.60 27.51
N SER A 76 6.64 -11.74 28.18
CA SER A 76 7.24 -10.55 27.56
C SER A 76 8.68 -10.81 27.12
N THR A 77 9.03 -10.36 25.92
CA THR A 77 10.41 -10.18 25.47
C THR A 77 10.85 -8.74 25.68
N ILE A 78 12.07 -8.52 26.15
CA ILE A 78 12.63 -7.18 26.39
C ILE A 78 13.73 -6.90 25.37
N LEU A 79 13.55 -5.86 24.57
CA LEU A 79 14.56 -5.33 23.66
C LEU A 79 15.22 -4.11 24.30
N SER A 80 16.53 -4.19 24.56
CA SER A 80 17.32 -3.02 24.98
C SER A 80 17.69 -2.12 23.79
N PRO A 81 18.13 -0.86 24.03
CA PRO A 81 18.57 0.02 22.96
C PRO A 81 19.61 -0.61 22.03
N ASN A 82 19.44 -0.39 20.72
CA ASN A 82 20.28 -0.95 19.65
C ASN A 82 20.30 -2.50 19.60
N SER A 83 19.26 -3.16 20.10
CA SER A 83 19.06 -4.60 19.94
C SER A 83 18.04 -4.92 18.86
N SER A 84 18.10 -6.15 18.33
CA SER A 84 17.11 -6.65 17.40
C SER A 84 16.88 -8.15 17.57
N ILE A 85 15.71 -8.60 17.10
CA ILE A 85 15.32 -10.01 17.06
C ILE A 85 14.71 -10.32 15.69
N ILE A 86 15.06 -11.47 15.13
CA ILE A 86 14.43 -12.04 13.93
C ILE A 86 13.61 -13.24 14.36
N LEU A 87 12.35 -13.26 13.96
CA LEU A 87 11.38 -14.29 14.27
C LEU A 87 10.93 -14.99 12.98
N ASP A 88 10.77 -16.33 13.03
CA ASP A 88 10.36 -17.19 11.91
C ASP A 88 8.96 -17.77 12.16
N PHE A 89 8.05 -17.55 11.22
CA PHE A 89 6.69 -18.11 11.24
C PHE A 89 6.63 -19.56 10.73
N THR A 90 7.74 -20.10 10.20
CA THR A 90 7.91 -21.42 9.54
C THR A 90 7.14 -21.65 8.25
N LEU A 91 6.12 -20.84 8.01
CA LEU A 91 5.37 -20.74 6.77
C LEU A 91 5.15 -19.25 6.43
N ASP A 92 4.79 -18.97 5.18
CA ASP A 92 4.33 -17.63 4.84
C ASP A 92 2.97 -17.35 5.50
N VAL A 93 2.87 -16.17 6.09
CA VAL A 93 1.68 -15.63 6.74
C VAL A 93 1.33 -14.27 6.15
N GLY A 94 0.07 -13.89 6.28
CA GLY A 94 -0.47 -12.65 5.74
C GLY A 94 -1.48 -12.04 6.69
N GLY A 95 -1.53 -10.71 6.76
CA GLY A 95 -2.43 -9.99 7.63
C GLY A 95 -1.92 -8.63 8.06
N TYR A 96 -2.62 -8.03 9.03
CA TYR A 96 -2.23 -6.77 9.63
C TYR A 96 -1.16 -6.99 10.69
N PRO A 97 -0.01 -6.32 10.61
CA PRO A 97 1.00 -6.37 11.67
C PRO A 97 0.38 -6.02 13.03
N VAL A 98 0.75 -6.78 14.07
CA VAL A 98 0.29 -6.56 15.44
C VAL A 98 1.50 -6.54 16.36
N PHE A 99 1.50 -5.57 17.27
CA PHE A 99 2.41 -5.49 18.41
C PHE A 99 1.59 -5.25 19.68
N ASP A 100 1.85 -5.98 20.75
CA ASP A 100 1.27 -5.71 22.09
C ASP A 100 2.40 -5.36 23.05
N PHE A 101 2.43 -4.11 23.51
CA PHE A 101 3.47 -3.60 24.40
C PHE A 101 3.02 -3.71 25.87
N ALA A 102 3.91 -4.15 26.75
CA ALA A 102 3.60 -4.24 28.17
C ALA A 102 3.41 -2.85 28.81
N SER A 103 2.42 -2.73 29.70
CA SER A 103 2.19 -1.52 30.49
C SER A 103 3.33 -1.28 31.49
N GLY A 104 3.70 -0.02 31.71
CA GLY A 104 4.72 0.33 32.71
C GLY A 104 6.16 0.01 32.30
N ALA A 105 6.37 -0.39 31.05
CA ALA A 105 7.70 -0.41 30.46
C ALA A 105 8.22 1.02 30.33
N SER A 106 9.51 1.18 30.50
CA SER A 106 10.27 2.42 30.37
C SER A 106 10.16 3.14 29.02
N GLY A 107 9.24 2.75 28.12
CA GLY A 107 9.21 3.06 26.70
C GLY A 107 8.78 4.46 26.27
N ASP A 108 8.51 5.40 27.18
CA ASP A 108 8.19 6.79 26.79
C ASP A 108 9.44 7.41 26.15
N GLY A 109 9.43 7.55 24.82
CA GLY A 109 10.58 7.99 24.03
C GLY A 109 11.44 6.89 23.41
N ALA A 110 10.98 5.63 23.37
CA ALA A 110 11.56 4.60 22.51
C ALA A 110 10.81 4.44 21.19
N THR A 111 11.54 4.02 20.16
CA THR A 111 10.99 3.74 18.84
C THR A 111 11.49 2.36 18.41
N ILE A 112 10.56 1.52 17.98
CA ILE A 112 10.90 0.26 17.30
C ILE A 112 10.66 0.38 15.80
N ARG A 113 11.33 -0.46 15.03
CA ARG A 113 11.02 -0.69 13.61
C ARG A 113 10.80 -2.17 13.39
N TYR A 114 9.73 -2.52 12.71
CA TYR A 114 9.59 -3.87 12.17
C TYR A 114 9.98 -3.89 10.70
N THR A 115 10.52 -5.00 10.22
CA THR A 115 10.82 -5.27 8.81
C THR A 115 10.42 -6.70 8.48
N VAL A 116 9.84 -6.96 7.30
CA VAL A 116 9.32 -8.29 6.92
C VAL A 116 9.87 -8.77 5.59
N SER A 117 9.92 -10.09 5.42
CA SER A 117 10.26 -10.73 4.14
C SER A 117 9.67 -12.15 4.02
N GLU A 118 9.48 -12.62 2.79
CA GLU A 118 9.13 -14.02 2.47
C GLU A 118 10.35 -14.96 2.66
N SER A 119 11.57 -14.46 2.44
CA SER A 119 12.80 -15.23 2.65
C SER A 119 13.79 -14.49 3.53
N LEU A 120 14.55 -15.25 4.33
CA LEU A 120 15.59 -14.69 5.20
C LEU A 120 16.68 -13.96 4.39
N ALA A 121 17.04 -14.48 3.21
CA ALA A 121 18.06 -13.89 2.35
C ALA A 121 17.67 -12.50 1.83
N ALA A 122 16.37 -12.21 1.76
CA ALA A 122 15.83 -10.92 1.33
C ALA A 122 15.42 -10.01 2.51
N LEU A 123 15.73 -10.39 3.76
CA LEU A 123 15.39 -9.58 4.93
C LEU A 123 16.44 -8.46 5.13
N GLU A 124 16.26 -7.34 4.43
CA GLU A 124 17.13 -6.17 4.57
C GLU A 124 16.55 -5.18 5.62
N PRO A 125 17.25 -4.85 6.72
CA PRO A 125 16.71 -4.00 7.78
C PRO A 125 16.20 -2.64 7.29
N GLY A 126 14.93 -2.32 7.59
CA GLY A 126 14.28 -1.08 7.15
C GLY A 126 13.89 -1.02 5.68
N VAL A 127 14.10 -2.11 4.93
CA VAL A 127 13.73 -2.24 3.51
C VAL A 127 12.83 -3.45 3.28
N GLY A 128 13.17 -4.60 3.87
CA GLY A 128 12.51 -5.88 3.64
C GLY A 128 12.84 -6.46 2.26
N ASP A 129 11.95 -7.31 1.75
CA ASP A 129 12.09 -7.94 0.42
C ASP A 129 11.51 -7.10 -0.73
N GLY A 130 11.73 -5.79 -0.66
CA GLY A 130 11.35 -4.82 -1.70
C GLY A 130 10.06 -4.06 -1.39
N PHE A 131 9.36 -3.59 -2.44
CA PHE A 131 8.16 -2.78 -2.32
C PHE A 131 6.93 -3.51 -2.88
N PRO A 132 5.77 -3.48 -2.19
CA PRO A 132 4.52 -3.91 -2.79
C PRO A 132 4.19 -2.96 -3.96
N TYR A 133 3.93 -3.53 -5.13
CA TYR A 133 3.62 -2.79 -6.35
C TYR A 133 2.26 -2.06 -6.27
N LYS A 134 2.01 -1.18 -7.25
CA LYS A 134 1.13 -0.02 -7.14
C LYS A 134 -0.36 -0.26 -6.80
N GLY A 135 -0.93 0.68 -6.05
CA GLY A 135 -2.29 1.22 -6.20
C GLY A 135 -3.34 0.64 -5.26
N ASN A 136 -3.03 -0.52 -4.68
CA ASN A 136 -4.05 -1.37 -4.08
C ASN A 136 -4.01 -1.42 -2.55
N PRO A 137 -5.13 -1.82 -1.94
CA PRO A 137 -5.27 -1.85 -0.49
C PRO A 137 -4.23 -2.75 0.19
N GLY A 138 -3.29 -2.14 0.93
CA GLY A 138 -2.17 -2.84 1.56
C GLY A 138 -1.18 -1.96 2.34
N ALA A 139 -0.26 -2.61 3.04
CA ALA A 139 0.87 -1.94 3.67
C ALA A 139 1.78 -1.32 2.60
N ARG A 140 2.31 -0.13 2.88
CA ARG A 140 3.04 0.71 1.91
C ARG A 140 4.49 0.28 1.71
N PHE A 141 5.05 -0.29 2.76
CA PHE A 141 6.45 -0.67 2.87
C PHE A 141 6.52 -2.03 3.54
N ARG A 142 7.64 -2.71 3.37
CA ARG A 142 7.93 -3.96 4.09
C ARG A 142 8.58 -3.67 5.45
N SER A 143 8.40 -2.45 5.96
CA SER A 143 8.83 -2.01 7.28
C SER A 143 8.01 -0.82 7.76
N GLU A 144 7.76 -0.71 9.07
CA GLU A 144 7.23 0.52 9.66
C GLU A 144 7.91 0.84 10.98
N VAL A 145 7.95 2.13 11.30
CA VAL A 145 8.51 2.68 12.53
C VAL A 145 7.35 2.95 13.50
N ILE A 146 7.45 2.40 14.71
CA ILE A 146 6.41 2.46 15.74
C ILE A 146 7.00 3.18 16.96
N PRO A 147 6.56 4.43 17.24
CA PRO A 147 6.80 5.07 18.53
C PRO A 147 6.10 4.26 19.62
N VAL A 148 6.83 3.89 20.67
CA VAL A 148 6.27 3.12 21.79
C VAL A 148 5.72 4.12 22.81
N SER A 149 4.45 4.01 23.17
CA SER A 149 3.85 4.86 24.21
C SER A 149 4.15 4.33 25.60
N GLY A 150 4.43 5.22 26.57
CA GLY A 150 4.71 4.84 27.96
C GLY A 150 3.59 4.09 28.70
N TRP A 151 2.35 4.13 28.21
CA TRP A 151 1.20 3.42 28.84
C TRP A 151 1.07 1.97 28.37
N GLY A 152 1.90 1.53 27.42
CA GLY A 152 1.77 0.24 26.74
C GLY A 152 0.52 0.17 25.85
N GLY A 153 0.20 -1.02 25.36
CA GLY A 153 -1.01 -1.27 24.58
C GLY A 153 -0.77 -1.98 23.25
N ARG A 154 -1.88 -2.33 22.60
CA ARG A 154 -1.89 -3.04 21.32
C ARG A 154 -1.87 -2.05 20.16
N TRP A 155 -0.85 -2.16 19.33
CA TRP A 155 -0.73 -1.48 18.05
C TRP A 155 -1.09 -2.44 16.91
N ILE A 156 -1.84 -1.95 15.93
CA ILE A 156 -2.22 -2.69 14.73
C ILE A 156 -1.88 -1.82 13.51
N GLY A 157 -1.15 -2.38 12.56
CA GLY A 157 -0.80 -1.71 11.32
C GLY A 157 -2.04 -1.35 10.48
N THR A 158 -1.95 -0.24 9.74
CA THR A 158 -3.07 0.27 8.95
C THR A 158 -3.28 -0.48 7.63
N GLY A 159 -2.23 -1.13 7.12
CA GLY A 159 -2.26 -1.92 5.89
C GLY A 159 -1.91 -3.40 6.10
N ILE A 160 -2.43 -4.25 5.22
CA ILE A 160 -2.10 -5.68 5.20
C ILE A 160 -0.67 -5.87 4.66
N GLN A 161 0.15 -6.63 5.39
CA GLN A 161 1.34 -7.31 4.88
C GLN A 161 0.92 -8.69 4.37
N GLY A 162 0.95 -8.88 3.05
CA GLY A 162 0.19 -9.98 2.43
C GLY A 162 0.88 -11.35 2.44
N ALA A 163 2.20 -11.41 2.31
CA ALA A 163 2.98 -12.63 2.52
C ALA A 163 4.33 -12.29 3.16
N GLN A 164 4.66 -12.99 4.24
CA GLN A 164 5.94 -12.91 4.91
C GLN A 164 6.13 -14.16 5.78
N ARG A 165 7.36 -14.65 5.87
CA ARG A 165 7.75 -15.72 6.79
C ARG A 165 8.64 -15.21 7.91
N PHE A 166 9.37 -14.11 7.68
CA PHE A 166 10.28 -13.54 8.65
C PHE A 166 9.83 -12.14 9.04
N ILE A 167 9.99 -11.82 10.32
CA ILE A 167 9.90 -10.46 10.84
C ILE A 167 11.14 -10.15 11.67
N GLN A 168 11.81 -9.05 11.34
CA GLN A 168 12.84 -8.45 12.17
C GLN A 168 12.21 -7.31 12.97
N ILE A 169 12.54 -7.22 14.25
CA ILE A 169 12.14 -6.13 15.14
C ILE A 169 13.40 -5.50 15.69
N GLU A 170 13.52 -4.19 15.55
CA GLU A 170 14.69 -3.42 15.93
C GLU A 170 14.29 -2.33 16.92
N HIS A 171 15.09 -2.15 17.97
CA HIS A 171 15.06 -0.93 18.78
C HIS A 171 15.93 0.13 18.10
N VAL A 172 15.31 1.16 17.50
CA VAL A 172 15.98 2.10 16.59
C VAL A 172 16.21 3.49 17.17
N ALA A 173 15.51 3.86 18.24
CA ALA A 173 15.73 5.13 18.94
C ALA A 173 15.25 5.07 20.39
N GLY A 174 15.81 5.93 21.25
CA GLY A 174 15.54 5.98 22.69
C GLY A 174 16.56 5.24 23.53
N THR A 175 16.58 5.50 24.84
CA THR A 175 17.57 4.96 25.79
C THR A 175 17.00 3.89 26.73
N VAL A 176 15.74 3.54 26.52
CA VAL A 176 14.92 2.76 27.44
C VAL A 176 14.57 1.40 26.85
N ASP A 177 14.47 0.39 27.70
CA ASP A 177 14.07 -0.96 27.28
C ASP A 177 12.60 -0.98 26.83
N VAL A 178 12.29 -1.77 25.81
CA VAL A 178 10.94 -2.00 25.28
C VAL A 178 10.52 -3.43 25.59
N SER A 179 9.38 -3.59 26.28
CA SER A 179 8.79 -4.90 26.59
C SER A 179 7.63 -5.21 25.65
N ILE A 180 7.70 -6.33 24.94
CA ILE A 180 6.72 -6.75 23.94
C ILE A 180 6.13 -8.10 24.35
N ASN A 181 4.80 -8.18 24.42
CA ASN A 181 4.04 -9.36 24.81
C ASN A 181 3.56 -10.17 23.60
N GLU A 182 3.30 -9.52 22.47
CA GLU A 182 2.81 -10.18 21.26
C GLU A 182 3.40 -9.50 20.03
N VAL A 183 3.81 -10.32 19.06
CA VAL A 183 4.09 -9.90 17.69
C VAL A 183 3.43 -10.90 16.76
N GLY A 184 2.87 -10.41 15.67
CA GLY A 184 2.26 -11.30 14.68
C GLY A 184 1.54 -10.57 13.56
N PHE A 185 0.70 -11.33 12.86
CA PHE A 185 -0.19 -10.81 11.83
C PHE A 185 -1.62 -11.23 12.13
N GLN A 186 -2.47 -10.24 12.39
CA GLN A 186 -3.90 -10.46 12.44
C GLN A 186 -4.39 -10.85 11.04
N ALA A 187 -4.88 -12.07 10.89
CA ALA A 187 -5.17 -12.65 9.60
C ALA A 187 -6.19 -11.82 8.80
N ALA A 188 -5.89 -11.63 7.52
CA ALA A 188 -6.80 -11.04 6.52
C ALA A 188 -7.21 -12.04 5.42
N THR A 189 -6.69 -13.25 5.52
CA THR A 189 -6.82 -14.38 4.59
C THR A 189 -7.24 -15.63 5.35
N ASP A 190 -7.50 -16.73 4.63
CA ASP A 190 -7.89 -18.00 5.25
C ASP A 190 -6.80 -18.54 6.19
N VAL A 191 -7.25 -18.98 7.36
CA VAL A 191 -6.46 -19.48 8.49
C VAL A 191 -6.66 -20.97 8.76
N THR A 192 -7.52 -21.62 7.97
CA THR A 192 -7.83 -23.05 8.11
C THR A 192 -6.53 -23.87 7.99
N PRO A 193 -6.20 -24.74 8.96
CA PRO A 193 -5.05 -25.62 8.83
C PRO A 193 -5.13 -26.43 7.55
N ILE A 194 -3.98 -26.68 6.89
CA ILE A 194 -3.95 -27.40 5.61
C ILE A 194 -4.60 -28.79 5.69
N ALA A 195 -4.45 -29.47 6.84
CA ALA A 195 -5.06 -30.77 7.09
C ALA A 195 -6.60 -30.72 7.21
N ASP A 196 -7.16 -29.54 7.48
CA ASP A 196 -8.60 -29.32 7.68
C ASP A 196 -9.26 -28.65 6.45
N LEU A 197 -8.50 -28.46 5.36
CA LEU A 197 -9.04 -27.92 4.12
C LEU A 197 -10.06 -28.87 3.49
N PRO A 198 -11.09 -28.36 2.77
CA PRO A 198 -12.09 -29.20 2.13
C PRO A 198 -11.52 -30.18 1.09
N GLY A 199 -10.47 -29.76 0.38
CA GLY A 199 -9.70 -30.58 -0.53
C GLY A 199 -8.45 -31.13 0.15
N SER A 200 -8.17 -32.41 -0.08
CA SER A 200 -6.99 -33.09 0.46
C SER A 200 -6.35 -34.00 -0.58
N PHE A 201 -5.07 -34.27 -0.37
CA PHE A 201 -4.27 -35.19 -1.17
C PHE A 201 -3.28 -35.88 -0.26
N ASN A 202 -3.05 -37.15 -0.55
CA ASN A 202 -2.02 -37.92 0.11
C ASN A 202 -1.52 -38.99 -0.85
N SER A 203 -0.22 -39.21 -0.85
CA SER A 203 0.47 -40.21 -1.66
C SER A 203 1.59 -40.87 -0.85
N SER A 204 2.19 -41.91 -1.41
CA SER A 204 3.39 -42.54 -0.85
C SER A 204 4.66 -41.69 -0.99
N ASP A 205 4.60 -40.59 -1.74
CA ASP A 205 5.71 -39.67 -1.94
C ASP A 205 5.51 -38.41 -1.08
N GLU A 206 6.33 -38.28 -0.03
CA GLU A 206 6.25 -37.17 0.92
C GLU A 206 6.50 -35.81 0.25
N TYR A 207 7.33 -35.76 -0.78
CA TYR A 207 7.61 -34.51 -1.50
C TYR A 207 6.36 -34.02 -2.25
N LEU A 208 5.60 -34.93 -2.87
CA LEU A 208 4.35 -34.55 -3.54
C LEU A 208 3.29 -34.07 -2.54
N ASN A 209 3.26 -34.66 -1.34
CA ASN A 209 2.36 -34.23 -0.28
C ASN A 209 2.71 -32.82 0.20
N GLU A 210 4.00 -32.53 0.42
CA GLU A 210 4.49 -31.20 0.79
C GLU A 210 4.27 -30.15 -0.31
N LEU A 211 4.47 -30.53 -1.57
CA LEU A 211 4.24 -29.66 -2.72
C LEU A 211 2.77 -29.21 -2.79
N LEU A 212 1.82 -30.13 -2.60
CA LEU A 212 0.41 -29.76 -2.62
C LEU A 212 0.02 -28.93 -1.39
N ALA A 213 0.54 -29.28 -0.20
CA ALA A 213 0.32 -28.50 1.02
C ALA A 213 0.81 -27.05 0.85
N THR A 214 1.97 -26.87 0.21
CA THR A 214 2.53 -25.54 -0.09
C THR A 214 1.64 -24.79 -1.08
N GLY A 215 1.21 -25.44 -2.17
CA GLY A 215 0.29 -24.84 -3.14
C GLY A 215 -1.05 -24.41 -2.54
N ALA A 216 -1.63 -25.25 -1.67
CA ALA A 216 -2.84 -24.91 -0.92
C ALA A 216 -2.63 -23.69 -0.02
N ARG A 217 -1.48 -23.59 0.67
CA ARG A 217 -1.14 -22.42 1.48
C ARG A 217 -0.97 -21.16 0.64
N THR A 218 -0.31 -21.25 -0.52
CA THR A 218 -0.17 -20.13 -1.46
C THR A 218 -1.54 -19.61 -1.90
N VAL A 219 -2.48 -20.50 -2.21
CA VAL A 219 -3.85 -20.12 -2.58
C VAL A 219 -4.60 -19.46 -1.42
N GLN A 220 -4.47 -19.97 -0.18
CA GLN A 220 -5.07 -19.31 0.98
C GLN A 220 -4.59 -17.86 1.15
N LEU A 221 -3.29 -17.61 0.97
CA LEU A 221 -2.71 -16.27 1.06
C LEU A 221 -3.09 -15.38 -0.12
N GLY A 222 -3.16 -15.96 -1.33
CA GLY A 222 -3.46 -15.24 -2.57
C GLY A 222 -4.92 -14.85 -2.72
N CYS A 223 -5.83 -15.40 -1.91
CA CYS A 223 -7.26 -15.13 -1.98
C CYS A 223 -7.76 -14.40 -0.73
N THR A 224 -8.72 -13.49 -0.92
CA THR A 224 -9.32 -12.67 0.12
C THR A 224 -10.83 -12.75 0.10
N ASN A 225 -11.44 -12.61 1.28
CA ASN A 225 -12.88 -12.54 1.43
C ASN A 225 -13.37 -11.12 1.13
N LYS A 226 -14.62 -10.98 0.70
CA LYS A 226 -15.27 -9.68 0.50
C LYS A 226 -15.09 -8.76 1.71
N GLY A 227 -14.66 -7.53 1.48
CA GLY A 227 -14.51 -6.49 2.50
C GLY A 227 -13.35 -6.70 3.48
N SER A 228 -12.43 -7.64 3.23
CA SER A 228 -11.32 -7.90 4.14
C SER A 228 -10.14 -6.94 3.96
N LEU A 229 -10.06 -6.23 2.82
CA LEU A 229 -8.97 -5.30 2.52
C LEU A 229 -9.24 -3.90 3.09
N THR A 230 -8.25 -3.27 3.76
CA THR A 230 -8.36 -1.86 4.19
C THR A 230 -8.21 -0.94 2.98
N PRO A 231 -9.05 0.09 2.81
CA PRO A 231 -8.85 1.11 1.78
C PRO A 231 -7.42 1.67 1.74
N ALA A 232 -6.87 1.85 0.53
CA ALA A 232 -5.56 2.47 0.33
C ALA A 232 -5.59 3.99 0.59
N TRP A 233 -6.75 4.61 0.40
CA TRP A 233 -7.02 6.02 0.65
C TRP A 233 -8.04 6.15 1.79
N HIS A 234 -7.98 7.25 2.55
CA HIS A 234 -8.88 7.47 3.68
C HIS A 234 -9.68 8.76 3.48
N ALA A 235 -10.94 8.64 3.07
CA ALA A 235 -11.84 9.77 2.90
C ALA A 235 -12.29 10.34 4.26
N SER A 236 -12.38 11.66 4.36
CA SER A 236 -12.86 12.38 5.54
C SER A 236 -13.59 13.67 5.16
N ALA A 237 -14.23 14.33 6.13
CA ALA A 237 -14.92 15.60 5.91
C ALA A 237 -14.00 16.73 5.39
N ILE A 238 -12.70 16.66 5.65
CA ILE A 238 -11.72 17.68 5.21
C ILE A 238 -11.02 17.33 3.89
N GLY A 239 -11.34 16.17 3.29
CA GLY A 239 -10.69 15.64 2.09
C GLY A 239 -10.24 14.19 2.25
N THR A 240 -9.67 13.64 1.19
CA THR A 240 -9.14 12.28 1.17
C THR A 240 -7.64 12.30 1.44
N LEU A 241 -7.23 11.59 2.49
CA LEU A 241 -5.83 11.36 2.84
C LEU A 241 -5.24 10.31 1.91
N ILE A 242 -4.15 10.69 1.24
CA ILE A 242 -3.34 9.86 0.38
C ILE A 242 -1.91 9.88 0.91
N GLU A 243 -1.40 8.71 1.25
CA GLU A 243 -0.05 8.55 1.79
C GLU A 243 0.71 7.42 1.06
N SER A 244 0.08 6.87 0.03
CA SER A 244 0.68 5.86 -0.82
C SER A 244 1.49 6.55 -1.90
N LYS A 245 2.71 6.03 -2.15
CA LYS A 245 3.50 6.40 -3.33
C LYS A 245 2.89 5.88 -4.64
N ASN A 246 1.86 5.05 -4.53
CA ASN A 246 1.31 4.33 -5.65
C ASN A 246 0.15 5.10 -6.29
N VAL A 247 0.29 5.38 -7.58
CA VAL A 247 -0.74 6.01 -8.40
C VAL A 247 -2.01 5.17 -8.41
N ALA A 248 -3.11 5.74 -7.95
CA ALA A 248 -4.43 5.19 -8.17
C ALA A 248 -5.04 5.82 -9.42
N ILE A 249 -5.59 4.99 -10.30
CA ILE A 249 -6.07 5.39 -11.62
C ILE A 249 -7.58 5.58 -11.59
N HIS A 250 -8.05 6.68 -12.16
CA HIS A 250 -9.47 6.98 -12.28
C HIS A 250 -10.14 6.02 -13.28
N GLN A 251 -11.05 5.19 -12.78
CA GLN A 251 -11.59 4.05 -13.50
C GLN A 251 -12.48 4.45 -14.68
N LYS A 252 -13.15 5.62 -14.60
CA LYS A 252 -14.09 6.13 -15.62
C LYS A 252 -13.41 7.05 -16.64
N GLY A 253 -12.12 7.35 -16.48
CA GLY A 253 -11.42 8.40 -17.25
C GLY A 253 -10.67 7.90 -18.49
N GLN A 254 -10.89 6.66 -18.92
CA GLN A 254 -9.99 5.94 -19.81
C GLN A 254 -9.77 6.62 -21.17
N ASN A 255 -10.75 7.35 -21.69
CA ASN A 255 -10.71 8.00 -22.99
C ASN A 255 -10.56 9.53 -22.91
N TRP A 256 -10.13 10.07 -21.78
CA TRP A 256 -9.90 11.51 -21.66
C TRP A 256 -8.69 11.92 -22.51
N GLY A 257 -8.92 12.76 -23.51
CA GLY A 257 -7.88 13.39 -24.32
C GLY A 257 -7.34 14.66 -23.67
N GLN A 258 -7.45 15.78 -24.41
CA GLN A 258 -7.14 17.12 -23.90
C GLN A 258 -8.18 17.54 -22.85
N ILE A 259 -7.71 17.85 -21.64
CA ILE A 259 -8.57 18.19 -20.50
C ILE A 259 -7.93 19.27 -19.64
N ASP A 260 -8.77 19.93 -18.84
CA ASP A 260 -8.36 20.66 -17.64
C ASP A 260 -8.78 19.85 -16.42
N PHE A 261 -7.90 19.71 -15.43
CA PHE A 261 -8.29 19.16 -14.13
C PHE A 261 -7.71 19.97 -12.99
N SER A 262 -8.48 20.15 -11.93
CA SER A 262 -8.10 20.94 -10.76
C SER A 262 -8.53 20.28 -9.47
N LEU A 263 -7.78 20.51 -8.41
CA LEU A 263 -8.07 20.04 -7.05
C LEU A 263 -7.46 20.98 -6.00
N SER A 264 -7.96 20.90 -4.77
CA SER A 264 -7.29 21.47 -3.60
C SER A 264 -6.32 20.44 -3.03
N LEU A 265 -5.07 20.84 -2.84
CA LEU A 265 -3.97 20.01 -2.32
C LEU A 265 -3.48 20.57 -0.98
N TYR A 266 -3.34 19.71 0.02
CA TYR A 266 -2.67 20.00 1.29
C TYR A 266 -1.56 18.99 1.52
N ILE A 267 -0.30 19.43 1.53
CA ILE A 267 0.84 18.53 1.80
C ILE A 267 1.10 18.55 3.30
N ILE A 268 0.86 17.42 3.98
CA ILE A 268 1.06 17.28 5.43
C ILE A 268 2.55 17.19 5.73
N GLY A 269 3.24 16.28 5.04
CA GLY A 269 4.66 16.00 5.21
C GLY A 269 5.21 15.27 3.99
N GLY A 270 6.54 15.27 3.84
CA GLY A 270 7.21 14.82 2.61
C GLY A 270 7.32 15.94 1.57
N SER A 271 7.56 15.56 0.32
CA SER A 271 7.93 16.52 -0.74
C SER A 271 7.14 16.38 -2.03
N THR A 272 6.49 15.26 -2.31
CA THR A 272 6.07 14.96 -3.69
C THR A 272 4.58 14.62 -3.80
N PHE A 273 3.88 15.31 -4.70
CA PHE A 273 2.56 14.91 -5.18
C PHE A 273 2.67 14.46 -6.64
N THR A 274 2.12 13.29 -6.95
CA THR A 274 2.26 12.67 -8.27
C THR A 274 0.92 12.67 -8.99
N VAL A 275 0.96 12.98 -10.27
CA VAL A 275 -0.16 12.89 -11.19
C VAL A 275 0.23 12.01 -12.37
N ASN A 276 -0.61 11.04 -12.71
CA ASN A 276 -0.51 10.30 -13.95
C ASN A 276 -1.57 10.81 -14.93
N LYS A 277 -1.20 10.99 -16.20
CA LYS A 277 -2.18 11.22 -17.26
C LYS A 277 -1.73 10.51 -18.54
N GLY A 278 -2.56 9.59 -19.03
CA GLY A 278 -2.36 8.94 -20.33
C GLY A 278 -2.07 7.44 -20.29
N SER A 279 -1.62 6.89 -19.17
CA SER A 279 -1.39 5.44 -19.04
C SER A 279 -2.33 4.84 -18.00
N GLN A 280 -3.01 3.75 -18.36
CA GLN A 280 -3.99 3.10 -17.50
C GLN A 280 -3.37 2.31 -16.36
N TYR A 281 -2.17 1.78 -16.56
CA TYR A 281 -1.51 0.94 -15.58
C TYR A 281 -0.04 0.75 -15.97
N ALA A 282 0.88 1.19 -15.12
CA ALA A 282 2.27 0.80 -15.21
C ALA A 282 2.75 0.53 -13.79
N PRO A 283 3.29 -0.66 -13.47
CA PRO A 283 3.73 -1.01 -12.12
C PRO A 283 4.93 -0.16 -11.66
N ASP A 284 5.71 0.41 -12.59
CA ASP A 284 6.81 1.34 -12.33
C ASP A 284 6.48 2.76 -12.81
N PRO A 285 7.07 3.82 -12.23
CA PRO A 285 6.87 5.18 -12.71
C PRO A 285 7.08 5.26 -14.22
N GLY A 286 6.06 5.73 -14.91
CA GLY A 286 6.03 5.80 -16.36
C GLY A 286 6.26 7.21 -16.87
N ALA A 287 6.59 7.32 -18.15
CA ALA A 287 6.73 8.60 -18.82
C ALA A 287 5.40 9.39 -18.93
N THR A 288 4.28 8.90 -18.40
CA THR A 288 3.02 9.63 -18.25
C THR A 288 2.81 10.19 -16.83
N GLU A 289 3.80 10.04 -15.95
CA GLU A 289 3.78 10.55 -14.58
C GLU A 289 4.50 11.89 -14.48
N PHE A 290 3.88 12.80 -13.73
CA PHE A 290 4.32 14.15 -13.44
C PHE A 290 4.35 14.36 -11.94
N PHE A 291 5.32 15.14 -11.47
CA PHE A 291 5.59 15.36 -10.06
C PHE A 291 5.55 16.85 -9.74
N LEU A 292 4.76 17.22 -8.74
CA LEU A 292 4.93 18.46 -8.02
C LEU A 292 5.78 18.18 -6.79
N THR A 293 7.00 18.74 -6.77
CA THR A 293 7.96 18.52 -5.69
C THR A 293 8.22 19.82 -4.94
N VAL A 294 8.12 19.78 -3.61
CA VAL A 294 8.55 20.85 -2.71
C VAL A 294 9.98 20.55 -2.27
N GLY A 295 10.89 21.48 -2.59
CA GLY A 295 12.29 21.43 -2.21
C GLY A 295 12.58 22.09 -0.86
N ASN A 296 13.82 21.94 -0.40
CA ASN A 296 14.30 22.62 0.80
C ASN A 296 14.30 24.15 0.58
N ASN A 297 14.03 24.93 1.64
CA ASN A 297 13.97 26.39 1.61
C ASN A 297 12.83 26.97 0.75
N GLY A 298 11.77 26.19 0.53
CA GLY A 298 10.54 26.66 -0.13
C GLY A 298 10.65 26.80 -1.64
N THR A 299 11.71 26.27 -2.28
CA THR A 299 11.74 26.08 -3.73
C THR A 299 10.87 24.88 -4.11
N GLY A 300 10.57 24.68 -5.39
CA GLY A 300 9.89 23.49 -5.85
C GLY A 300 10.12 23.23 -7.33
N THR A 301 9.63 22.10 -7.83
CA THR A 301 9.66 21.77 -9.25
C THR A 301 8.34 21.17 -9.71
N PHE A 302 8.04 21.37 -10.98
CA PHE A 302 7.08 20.57 -11.72
C PHE A 302 7.85 19.81 -12.81
N SER A 303 7.84 18.48 -12.74
CA SER A 303 8.66 17.65 -13.60
C SER A 303 7.91 16.45 -14.14
N ARG A 304 8.37 15.94 -15.28
CA ARG A 304 7.94 14.65 -15.83
C ARG A 304 8.94 13.57 -15.46
N TYR A 305 8.46 12.34 -15.27
CA TYR A 305 9.33 11.20 -15.05
C TYR A 305 10.34 11.03 -16.19
N SER A 306 11.63 11.03 -15.82
CA SER A 306 12.77 10.95 -16.76
C SER A 306 12.72 11.97 -17.90
N GLY A 307 12.04 13.10 -17.70
CA GLY A 307 11.79 14.09 -18.73
C GLY A 307 12.08 15.51 -18.27
N SER A 308 11.46 16.46 -18.97
CA SER A 308 11.62 17.88 -18.70
C SER A 308 11.14 18.28 -17.29
N SER A 309 11.77 19.31 -16.74
CA SER A 309 11.45 19.88 -15.42
C SER A 309 11.47 21.40 -15.48
N ILE A 310 10.56 22.03 -14.74
CA ILE A 310 10.54 23.47 -14.52
C ILE A 310 10.67 23.78 -13.02
N ASP A 311 11.32 24.89 -12.71
CA ASP A 311 11.44 25.38 -11.35
C ASP A 311 10.17 26.17 -10.96
N LEU A 312 9.69 25.93 -9.75
CA LEU A 312 8.60 26.70 -9.15
C LEU A 312 9.20 27.87 -8.34
N PRO A 313 8.61 29.09 -8.42
CA PRO A 313 9.01 30.20 -7.58
C PRO A 313 8.96 29.84 -6.10
N SER A 314 9.86 30.45 -5.31
CA SER A 314 9.88 30.21 -3.86
C SER A 314 8.53 30.55 -3.22
N GLY A 315 7.98 29.61 -2.46
CA GLY A 315 6.69 29.75 -1.78
C GLY A 315 5.46 29.47 -2.66
N ALA A 316 5.63 29.14 -3.94
CA ALA A 316 4.52 28.79 -4.82
C ALA A 316 3.79 27.52 -4.35
N LEU A 317 4.54 26.54 -3.82
CA LEU A 317 4.02 25.31 -3.23
C LEU A 317 4.70 25.06 -1.88
N THR A 318 3.92 24.82 -0.84
CA THR A 318 4.42 24.67 0.53
C THR A 318 3.70 23.56 1.27
N THR A 319 4.36 22.98 2.29
CA THR A 319 3.73 22.06 3.22
C THR A 319 2.92 22.81 4.28
N GLY A 320 1.91 22.17 4.85
CA GLY A 320 1.09 22.74 5.92
C GLY A 320 0.05 23.79 5.49
N LYS A 321 -0.16 23.99 4.18
CA LYS A 321 -1.11 24.96 3.62
C LYS A 321 -1.92 24.34 2.48
N TRP A 322 -3.18 24.78 2.33
CA TRP A 322 -3.99 24.48 1.15
C TRP A 322 -3.53 25.28 -0.06
N HIS A 323 -3.41 24.60 -1.19
CA HIS A 323 -3.14 25.16 -2.50
C HIS A 323 -4.22 24.72 -3.50
N SER A 324 -4.65 25.63 -4.37
CA SER A 324 -5.48 25.29 -5.53
C SER A 324 -4.58 24.95 -6.70
N VAL A 325 -4.58 23.69 -7.14
CA VAL A 325 -3.72 23.23 -8.23
C VAL A 325 -4.59 22.91 -9.44
N LYS A 326 -4.22 23.45 -10.61
CA LYS A 326 -4.84 23.15 -11.89
C LYS A 326 -3.78 22.67 -12.88
N PHE A 327 -4.12 21.65 -13.65
CA PHE A 327 -3.33 21.16 -14.77
C PHE A 327 -4.14 21.25 -16.05
N SER A 328 -3.50 21.68 -17.13
CA SER A 328 -4.11 21.80 -18.45
C SER A 328 -3.30 20.98 -19.45
N VAL A 329 -3.92 19.98 -20.06
CA VAL A 329 -3.29 19.10 -21.04
C VAL A 329 -3.74 19.50 -22.44
N ARG A 330 -2.79 19.83 -23.33
CA ARG A 330 -3.08 20.33 -24.68
C ARG A 330 -2.16 19.74 -25.73
N GLY A 331 -2.66 19.58 -26.95
CA GLY A 331 -1.92 19.09 -28.11
C GLY A 331 -2.16 17.61 -28.42
N ASP A 332 -2.27 17.28 -29.70
CA ASP A 332 -2.61 15.92 -30.17
C ASP A 332 -1.36 15.06 -30.46
N SER A 333 -0.33 15.63 -31.10
CA SER A 333 0.91 14.92 -31.49
C SER A 333 2.14 15.30 -30.67
N ASN A 334 2.04 16.39 -29.88
CA ASN A 334 3.10 16.88 -29.01
C ASN A 334 2.49 17.56 -27.79
N ALA A 335 1.83 16.75 -26.97
CA ALA A 335 1.07 17.27 -25.86
C ALA A 335 1.97 17.93 -24.82
N THR A 336 1.45 18.94 -24.12
CA THR A 336 2.07 19.54 -22.95
C THR A 336 1.10 19.52 -21.78
N MET A 337 1.64 19.39 -20.56
CA MET A 337 0.91 19.62 -19.33
C MET A 337 1.37 20.95 -18.75
N THR A 338 0.48 21.93 -18.67
CA THR A 338 0.71 23.19 -17.97
C THR A 338 0.20 23.07 -16.54
N VAL A 339 0.96 23.55 -15.55
CA VAL A 339 0.51 23.63 -14.16
C VAL A 339 0.30 25.06 -13.71
N SER A 340 -0.80 25.29 -12.99
CA SER A 340 -1.13 26.53 -12.31
C SER A 340 -1.35 26.27 -10.82
N ILE A 341 -0.79 27.11 -9.96
CA ILE A 341 -0.90 27.01 -8.51
C ILE A 341 -1.44 28.34 -7.97
N ASP A 342 -2.49 28.26 -7.15
CA ASP A 342 -3.18 29.41 -6.56
C ASP A 342 -3.59 30.47 -7.61
N GLY A 343 -3.97 30.00 -8.81
CA GLY A 343 -4.41 30.83 -9.93
C GLY A 343 -3.29 31.44 -10.79
N VAL A 344 -2.02 31.15 -10.48
CA VAL A 344 -0.86 31.62 -11.26
C VAL A 344 -0.32 30.47 -12.09
N GLU A 345 -0.10 30.70 -13.38
CA GLU A 345 0.55 29.72 -14.26
C GLU A 345 2.04 29.63 -13.96
N MET A 346 2.55 28.43 -13.66
CA MET A 346 3.96 28.21 -13.32
C MET A 346 4.79 27.85 -14.55
N GLY A 347 4.19 27.17 -15.53
CA GLY A 347 4.84 26.74 -16.76
C GLY A 347 4.30 25.40 -17.26
N SER A 348 4.95 24.86 -18.29
CA SER A 348 4.52 23.62 -18.95
C SER A 348 5.66 22.63 -19.16
N THR A 349 5.30 21.35 -19.19
CA THR A 349 6.21 20.23 -19.42
C THR A 349 5.66 19.37 -20.57
N PRO A 350 6.47 19.04 -21.59
CA PRO A 350 6.05 18.22 -22.73
C PRO A 350 5.86 16.73 -22.36
N TYR A 351 5.06 16.03 -23.15
CA TYR A 351 4.91 14.57 -23.13
C TYR A 351 5.96 13.84 -23.99
N ASP A 352 6.88 14.56 -24.65
CA ASP A 352 7.93 14.04 -25.53
C ASP A 352 7.44 12.92 -26.47
N ASP A 353 6.49 13.27 -27.35
CA ASP A 353 5.85 12.40 -28.34
C ASP A 353 5.07 11.18 -27.80
N ILE A 354 4.87 11.07 -26.48
CA ILE A 354 3.98 10.05 -25.89
C ILE A 354 2.53 10.54 -25.87
N SER A 355 1.59 9.63 -26.10
CA SER A 355 0.16 9.94 -26.02
C SER A 355 -0.21 10.48 -24.63
N SER A 356 -0.94 11.59 -24.62
CA SER A 356 -1.57 12.12 -23.42
C SER A 356 -2.99 11.60 -23.21
N ALA A 357 -3.58 10.92 -24.20
CA ALA A 357 -4.91 10.34 -24.10
C ALA A 357 -4.88 9.15 -23.14
N GLY A 358 -5.84 9.11 -22.21
CA GLY A 358 -5.87 8.11 -21.15
C GLY A 358 -6.40 8.65 -19.83
N PRO A 359 -6.51 7.81 -18.79
CA PRO A 359 -7.06 8.20 -17.50
C PRO A 359 -6.13 9.13 -16.72
N LEU A 360 -6.73 9.80 -15.74
CA LEU A 360 -6.04 10.52 -14.68
C LEU A 360 -5.71 9.56 -13.54
N GLY A 361 -4.56 9.72 -12.90
CA GLY A 361 -4.25 9.07 -11.63
C GLY A 361 -3.56 9.99 -10.65
N LEU A 362 -3.68 9.70 -9.36
CA LEU A 362 -3.14 10.52 -8.27
C LEU A 362 -2.37 9.64 -7.27
N SER A 363 -1.31 10.17 -6.68
CA SER A 363 -0.70 9.62 -5.46
C SER A 363 0.10 10.66 -4.69
N ALA A 364 0.49 10.30 -3.48
CA ALA A 364 1.62 10.95 -2.82
C ALA A 364 2.93 10.37 -3.40
N GLY A 365 4.08 10.94 -3.05
CA GLY A 365 5.39 10.31 -3.25
C GLY A 365 5.84 9.50 -2.04
N THR A 366 7.06 8.96 -2.12
CA THR A 366 7.70 8.27 -1.00
C THR A 366 7.76 9.19 0.23
N ASP A 367 7.42 8.64 1.40
CA ASP A 367 7.36 9.36 2.69
C ASP A 367 6.54 10.66 2.66
N THR A 368 5.60 10.75 1.72
CA THR A 368 4.73 11.92 1.57
C THR A 368 3.30 11.57 1.96
N ALA A 369 2.67 12.49 2.68
CA ALA A 369 1.27 12.44 3.06
C ALA A 369 0.56 13.71 2.57
N VAL A 370 -0.52 13.55 1.83
CA VAL A 370 -1.32 14.66 1.28
C VAL A 370 -2.79 14.48 1.59
N ILE A 371 -3.53 15.59 1.64
CA ILE A 371 -5.00 15.59 1.60
C ILE A 371 -5.42 16.26 0.31
N VAL A 372 -6.31 15.61 -0.45
CA VAL A 372 -6.89 16.15 -1.68
C VAL A 372 -8.39 16.29 -1.56
N LYS A 373 -8.96 17.33 -2.18
CA LYS A 373 -10.41 17.53 -2.30
C LYS A 373 -10.79 18.36 -3.52
N ASP A 374 -12.08 18.35 -3.85
CA ASP A 374 -12.68 19.18 -4.89
C ASP A 374 -12.09 18.92 -6.28
N LEU A 375 -11.99 17.65 -6.69
CA LEU A 375 -11.47 17.25 -8.00
C LEU A 375 -12.51 17.54 -9.09
N LEU A 376 -12.16 18.45 -9.99
CA LEU A 376 -12.94 18.83 -11.15
C LEU A 376 -12.14 18.50 -12.42
N VAL A 377 -12.80 17.89 -13.40
CA VAL A 377 -12.24 17.61 -14.74
C VAL A 377 -13.18 18.19 -15.80
N GLN A 378 -12.63 18.92 -16.76
CA GLN A 378 -13.35 19.58 -17.83
C GLN A 378 -12.70 19.33 -19.19
N ASP A 379 -13.51 19.36 -20.25
CA ASP A 379 -13.01 19.39 -21.63
C ASP A 379 -12.45 20.78 -21.98
N THR A 380 -11.94 20.92 -23.22
CA THR A 380 -11.39 22.19 -23.72
C THR A 380 -12.42 23.30 -23.92
N ASN A 381 -13.72 22.98 -23.92
CA ASN A 381 -14.83 23.94 -24.00
C ASN A 381 -15.33 24.37 -22.60
N GLY A 382 -14.77 23.81 -21.52
CA GLY A 382 -15.21 24.04 -20.15
C GLY A 382 -16.39 23.17 -19.71
N THR A 383 -16.81 22.20 -20.51
CA THR A 383 -17.83 21.22 -20.11
C THR A 383 -17.28 20.32 -19.01
N THR A 384 -17.99 20.19 -17.90
CA THR A 384 -17.61 19.25 -16.83
C THR A 384 -17.72 17.81 -17.31
N LEU A 385 -16.60 17.11 -17.31
CA LEU A 385 -16.52 15.66 -17.58
C LEU A 385 -16.67 14.85 -16.29
N TYR A 386 -16.12 15.36 -15.18
CA TYR A 386 -16.19 14.70 -13.88
C TYR A 386 -16.04 15.72 -12.74
N PHE A 387 -16.75 15.48 -11.65
CA PHE A 387 -16.57 16.22 -10.40
C PHE A 387 -16.82 15.30 -9.21
N ASN A 388 -15.94 15.37 -8.21
CA ASN A 388 -16.13 14.71 -6.92
C ASN A 388 -15.45 15.55 -5.83
N SER A 389 -16.12 15.73 -4.69
CA SER A 389 -15.55 16.47 -3.56
C SER A 389 -14.33 15.77 -2.93
N LEU A 390 -14.17 14.46 -3.14
CA LEU A 390 -13.21 13.59 -2.47
C LEU A 390 -13.30 13.67 -0.93
N THR A 391 -14.51 13.85 -0.41
CA THR A 391 -14.77 13.91 1.05
C THR A 391 -15.61 12.75 1.58
N SER A 392 -15.91 11.76 0.73
CA SER A 392 -16.72 10.60 1.08
C SER A 392 -16.24 9.33 0.39
N GLN A 393 -16.77 8.19 0.81
CA GLN A 393 -16.36 6.88 0.31
C GLN A 393 -16.57 6.69 -1.20
N SER A 394 -17.51 7.41 -1.83
CA SER A 394 -17.74 7.33 -3.28
C SER A 394 -16.48 7.65 -4.08
N ALA A 395 -15.67 8.58 -3.58
CA ALA A 395 -14.39 8.97 -4.16
C ALA A 395 -13.38 7.82 -4.26
N LEU A 396 -13.46 6.84 -3.36
CA LEU A 396 -12.55 5.70 -3.37
C LEU A 396 -12.92 4.68 -4.45
N GLY A 397 -14.22 4.60 -4.80
CA GLY A 397 -14.70 3.74 -5.88
C GLY A 397 -14.18 4.21 -7.25
N ASP A 398 -14.20 5.52 -7.49
CA ASP A 398 -13.76 6.13 -8.76
C ASP A 398 -12.27 5.89 -9.06
N PHE A 399 -11.44 5.63 -8.03
CA PHE A 399 -10.02 5.35 -8.15
C PHE A 399 -9.62 3.90 -7.82
N ALA A 400 -10.61 3.04 -7.52
CA ALA A 400 -10.40 1.68 -7.01
C ALA A 400 -9.46 1.61 -5.78
N THR A 401 -9.56 2.57 -4.87
CA THR A 401 -8.75 2.66 -3.63
C THR A 401 -9.51 2.28 -2.38
N GLY A 402 -10.76 1.85 -2.53
CA GLY A 402 -11.61 1.35 -1.45
C GLY A 402 -11.24 -0.06 -0.98
N THR A 403 -12.14 -0.67 -0.22
CA THR A 403 -12.08 -2.11 0.09
C THR A 403 -12.48 -2.95 -1.13
N ASN A 404 -12.24 -4.26 -1.08
CA ASN A 404 -12.70 -5.18 -2.11
C ASN A 404 -14.19 -5.48 -1.98
N TYR A 405 -14.94 -5.32 -3.07
CA TYR A 405 -16.40 -5.53 -3.09
C TYR A 405 -16.81 -7.00 -3.22
N TYR A 406 -15.88 -7.84 -3.65
CA TYR A 406 -16.04 -9.28 -3.84
C TYR A 406 -14.88 -10.01 -3.17
N GLY A 407 -15.07 -11.31 -2.88
CA GLY A 407 -13.92 -12.17 -2.68
C GLY A 407 -13.11 -12.22 -3.96
N ALA A 408 -11.78 -12.22 -3.86
CA ALA A 408 -10.92 -12.16 -5.03
C ALA A 408 -9.60 -12.87 -4.76
N CYS A 409 -9.02 -13.42 -5.82
CA CYS A 409 -7.69 -14.00 -5.82
C CYS A 409 -6.73 -13.22 -6.71
N PHE A 410 -5.49 -13.09 -6.26
CA PHE A 410 -4.45 -12.26 -6.87
C PHE A 410 -3.33 -13.09 -7.50
N ASP A 411 -2.43 -12.43 -8.23
CA ASP A 411 -1.15 -13.00 -8.70
C ASP A 411 -0.29 -13.55 -7.54
N GLY A 412 -0.36 -12.88 -6.38
CA GLY A 412 0.30 -13.29 -5.16
C GLY A 412 -0.07 -12.37 -4.00
N ALA A 413 0.22 -12.80 -2.78
CA ALA A 413 -0.23 -12.07 -1.59
C ALA A 413 0.63 -10.83 -1.28
N LYS A 414 1.94 -10.87 -1.56
CA LYS A 414 2.85 -9.75 -1.26
C LYS A 414 2.62 -8.52 -2.15
N ARG A 415 2.43 -8.73 -3.45
CA ARG A 415 2.73 -7.75 -4.52
C ARG A 415 1.58 -6.76 -4.77
N ASP A 416 1.19 -6.56 -6.03
CA ASP A 416 0.21 -5.52 -6.41
C ASP A 416 -1.22 -5.89 -6.02
N ARG A 417 -1.52 -7.16 -5.69
CA ARG A 417 -2.86 -7.63 -5.30
C ARG A 417 -3.90 -7.28 -6.37
N ILE A 418 -3.48 -7.41 -7.61
CA ILE A 418 -4.34 -7.29 -8.78
C ILE A 418 -4.87 -8.68 -9.11
N VAL A 419 -6.13 -8.71 -9.53
CA VAL A 419 -6.72 -9.92 -10.11
C VAL A 419 -6.23 -10.01 -11.55
N TRP A 420 -5.23 -10.86 -11.79
CA TRP A 420 -4.64 -11.09 -13.10
C TRP A 420 -5.27 -12.30 -13.79
N ALA A 421 -5.78 -12.11 -15.01
CA ALA A 421 -6.53 -13.15 -15.73
C ALA A 421 -5.66 -14.37 -16.09
N GLY A 422 -4.40 -14.13 -16.47
CA GLY A 422 -3.44 -15.18 -16.78
C GLY A 422 -3.15 -16.06 -15.57
N ASP A 423 -2.78 -15.45 -14.45
CA ASP A 423 -2.53 -16.13 -13.17
C ASP A 423 -3.76 -16.92 -12.72
N PHE A 424 -4.93 -16.27 -12.72
CA PHE A 424 -6.19 -16.88 -12.33
C PHE A 424 -6.54 -18.11 -13.18
N SER A 425 -6.22 -18.11 -14.47
CA SER A 425 -6.43 -19.27 -15.35
C SER A 425 -5.59 -20.50 -14.94
N ILE A 426 -4.44 -20.28 -14.29
CA ILE A 426 -3.53 -21.33 -13.85
C ILE A 426 -3.84 -21.81 -12.43
N PHE A 427 -4.01 -20.91 -11.46
CA PHE A 427 -4.22 -21.31 -10.06
C PHE A 427 -5.69 -21.53 -9.69
N GLY A 428 -6.64 -21.05 -10.51
CA GLY A 428 -8.07 -21.23 -10.30
C GLY A 428 -8.48 -22.69 -10.04
N PRO A 429 -8.03 -23.66 -10.85
CA PRO A 429 -8.25 -25.09 -10.60
C PRO A 429 -7.73 -25.57 -9.23
N THR A 430 -6.58 -25.07 -8.77
CA THR A 430 -5.99 -25.42 -7.46
C THR A 430 -6.91 -25.05 -6.30
N ILE A 431 -7.70 -23.98 -6.42
CA ILE A 431 -8.70 -23.60 -5.41
C ILE A 431 -9.70 -24.74 -5.21
N PHE A 432 -10.23 -25.33 -6.29
CA PHE A 432 -11.21 -26.41 -6.20
C PHE A 432 -10.64 -27.70 -5.61
N TYR A 433 -9.34 -27.96 -5.78
CA TYR A 433 -8.66 -29.11 -5.20
C TYR A 433 -8.17 -28.89 -3.76
N SER A 434 -8.28 -27.68 -3.21
CA SER A 434 -7.74 -27.33 -1.89
C SER A 434 -8.74 -26.55 -1.02
N THR A 435 -8.80 -25.23 -1.16
CA THR A 435 -9.55 -24.35 -0.25
C THR A 435 -11.06 -24.35 -0.53
N ALA A 436 -11.46 -24.75 -1.74
CA ALA A 436 -12.84 -24.65 -2.22
C ALA A 436 -13.44 -23.24 -2.00
N ASN A 437 -12.63 -22.18 -2.08
CA ASN A 437 -13.08 -20.80 -1.95
C ASN A 437 -13.82 -20.34 -3.23
N ILE A 438 -15.02 -20.88 -3.42
CA ILE A 438 -15.89 -20.63 -4.59
C ILE A 438 -16.30 -19.16 -4.66
N GLU A 439 -16.45 -18.48 -3.52
CA GLU A 439 -16.78 -17.05 -3.49
C GLU A 439 -15.67 -16.19 -4.10
N ALA A 440 -14.40 -16.47 -3.80
CA ALA A 440 -13.28 -15.76 -4.38
C ALA A 440 -13.13 -16.03 -5.89
N VAL A 441 -13.38 -17.27 -6.32
CA VAL A 441 -13.43 -17.62 -7.76
C VAL A 441 -14.52 -16.85 -8.48
N ALA A 442 -15.75 -16.87 -7.95
CA ALA A 442 -16.88 -16.18 -8.55
C ALA A 442 -16.66 -14.65 -8.58
N GLY A 443 -16.11 -14.07 -7.51
CA GLY A 443 -15.81 -12.65 -7.45
C GLY A 443 -14.71 -12.23 -8.42
N SER A 444 -13.63 -13.00 -8.55
CA SER A 444 -12.60 -12.77 -9.58
C SER A 444 -13.18 -12.82 -10.99
N LEU A 445 -14.04 -13.80 -11.31
CA LEU A 445 -14.71 -13.88 -12.61
C LEU A 445 -15.66 -12.71 -12.88
N LEU A 446 -16.39 -12.25 -11.86
CA LEU A 446 -17.27 -11.07 -11.96
C LEU A 446 -16.48 -9.79 -12.22
N LEU A 447 -15.29 -9.65 -11.61
CA LEU A 447 -14.41 -8.51 -11.87
C LEU A 447 -13.96 -8.46 -13.34
N PHE A 448 -13.57 -9.59 -13.94
CA PHE A 448 -13.18 -9.65 -15.36
C PHE A 448 -14.35 -9.42 -16.31
N THR A 449 -15.46 -10.12 -16.08
CA THR A 449 -16.62 -10.09 -16.98
C THR A 449 -17.42 -8.79 -16.86
N GLY A 450 -17.39 -8.14 -15.70
CA GLY A 450 -18.08 -6.86 -15.49
C GLY A 450 -17.45 -5.67 -16.22
N VAL A 451 -16.23 -5.82 -16.74
CA VAL A 451 -15.53 -4.81 -17.56
C VAL A 451 -15.29 -5.29 -18.98
N GLN A 452 -15.99 -6.36 -19.38
CA GLN A 452 -15.89 -6.90 -20.73
C GLN A 452 -16.35 -5.86 -21.75
N ASP A 453 -15.58 -5.69 -22.82
CA ASP A 453 -15.91 -4.74 -23.86
C ASP A 453 -17.02 -5.24 -24.81
N THR A 454 -17.46 -4.35 -25.69
CA THR A 454 -18.50 -4.68 -26.68
C THR A 454 -18.07 -5.72 -27.73
N GLN A 455 -16.76 -5.98 -27.86
CA GLN A 455 -16.19 -7.00 -28.73
C GLN A 455 -16.00 -8.35 -28.01
N GLY A 456 -16.31 -8.42 -26.71
CA GLY A 456 -16.17 -9.61 -25.89
C GLY A 456 -14.78 -9.77 -25.25
N GLN A 457 -13.91 -8.77 -25.31
CA GLN A 457 -12.58 -8.82 -24.71
C GLN A 457 -12.64 -8.53 -23.21
N ILE A 458 -11.79 -9.20 -22.42
CA ILE A 458 -11.67 -9.00 -20.98
C ILE A 458 -10.30 -8.41 -20.60
N SER A 459 -10.28 -7.53 -19.60
CA SER A 459 -9.03 -6.95 -19.09
C SER A 459 -8.06 -8.02 -18.59
N SER A 460 -6.76 -7.90 -18.88
CA SER A 460 -5.75 -8.80 -18.28
C SER A 460 -5.63 -8.65 -16.77
N ALA A 461 -5.99 -7.48 -16.23
CA ALA A 461 -5.78 -7.08 -14.86
C ALA A 461 -6.95 -6.23 -14.35
N VAL A 462 -7.44 -6.53 -13.15
CA VAL A 462 -8.51 -5.76 -12.51
C VAL A 462 -8.20 -5.52 -11.03
N PRO A 463 -8.29 -4.27 -10.52
CA PRO A 463 -8.20 -4.01 -9.10
C PRO A 463 -9.32 -4.69 -8.31
N ALA A 464 -8.99 -5.28 -7.16
CA ALA A 464 -9.97 -5.95 -6.28
C ALA A 464 -11.08 -5.00 -5.77
N SER A 465 -10.75 -3.71 -5.68
CA SER A 465 -11.61 -2.63 -5.19
C SER A 465 -12.40 -1.94 -6.30
N MET A 466 -12.32 -2.43 -7.55
CA MET A 466 -13.12 -1.92 -8.66
C MET A 466 -14.60 -2.26 -8.45
N VAL A 467 -15.48 -1.38 -8.92
CA VAL A 467 -16.93 -1.62 -9.02
C VAL A 467 -17.28 -1.74 -10.50
N PRO A 468 -17.35 -2.96 -11.07
CA PRO A 468 -17.48 -3.14 -12.51
C PRO A 468 -18.69 -2.43 -13.13
N SER A 469 -19.83 -2.41 -12.42
CA SER A 469 -21.06 -1.75 -12.88
C SER A 469 -20.95 -0.23 -13.02
N GLU A 470 -19.92 0.39 -12.45
CA GLU A 470 -19.69 1.82 -12.54
C GLU A 470 -18.69 2.21 -13.64
N VAL A 471 -18.10 1.23 -14.32
CA VAL A 471 -17.06 1.48 -15.32
C VAL A 471 -17.65 1.32 -16.72
N PRO A 472 -17.45 2.30 -17.62
CA PRO A 472 -17.94 2.18 -18.98
C PRO A 472 -17.29 0.99 -19.69
N THR A 473 -18.09 0.01 -20.10
CA THR A 473 -17.63 -1.23 -20.74
C THR A 473 -16.97 -0.98 -22.10
N ASN A 474 -17.33 0.11 -22.78
CA ASN A 474 -16.81 0.48 -24.09
C ASN A 474 -15.49 1.28 -24.05
N ASP A 475 -15.07 1.75 -22.86
CA ASP A 475 -13.92 2.66 -22.73
C ASP A 475 -12.73 2.01 -22.02
N TRP A 476 -12.82 0.77 -21.53
CA TRP A 476 -11.74 0.12 -20.80
C TRP A 476 -10.61 -0.38 -21.72
N GLU A 477 -9.84 0.51 -22.36
CA GLU A 477 -8.73 0.12 -23.24
C GLU A 477 -7.49 -0.38 -22.49
N SER A 478 -7.54 -1.52 -21.80
CA SER A 478 -6.30 -2.10 -21.28
C SER A 478 -5.44 -2.56 -22.47
N GLY A 479 -4.21 -2.07 -22.61
CA GLY A 479 -3.30 -2.46 -23.70
C GLY A 479 -2.90 -3.95 -23.72
N ASN A 480 -3.49 -4.77 -22.86
CA ASN A 480 -3.29 -6.20 -22.71
C ASN A 480 -4.65 -6.90 -22.59
N PHE A 481 -5.33 -7.14 -23.71
CA PHE A 481 -6.52 -8.00 -23.73
C PHE A 481 -6.14 -9.43 -24.06
N TYR A 482 -6.72 -10.39 -23.33
CA TYR A 482 -6.77 -11.78 -23.78
C TYR A 482 -8.07 -11.96 -24.60
N SER A 483 -7.93 -12.38 -25.86
CA SER A 483 -9.09 -12.79 -26.66
C SER A 483 -9.62 -14.12 -26.13
N LEU A 484 -10.90 -14.15 -25.75
CA LEU A 484 -11.65 -15.39 -25.61
C LEU A 484 -12.02 -15.83 -27.02
N MET A 485 -11.19 -16.69 -27.63
CA MET A 485 -11.55 -17.39 -28.86
C MET A 485 -12.42 -18.60 -28.57
#